data_AF-A0A1Y2CSF0-F1
#
_entry.id   AF-A0A1Y2CSF0-F1
#
_cell.length_a   1.000
_cell.length_b   1.000
_cell.length_c   1.000
_cell.angle_alpha   90.00
_cell.angle_beta   90.00
_cell.angle_gamma   90.00
#
_symmetry.space_group_name_H-M   'P 1'
#
loop_
_entity.id
_entity.type
_entity.pdbx_description
1 polymer ?
#
loop_
_entity_poly.entity_id
_entity_poly.type
_entity_poly.pdbx_seq_one_letter_code
_entity_poly.pdbx_strand_id
1 'polypeptide(L)'
;MSDLREDAGLVDGKKITTTEVDIVFNKAKAKTARKIDFTAFESAIGMLADKRYPGKPHEEALAATMADVCKVKGPILKGTVAQNDEVTKRMTDVSQYTGTHVHRFNEDGTGRGKEGRDAPSSTADLSQIVAGKK
;
A
#
# COMPACT_ATOMS: atom_id res chain seq x y z
N MET A 1 3.85 -0.24 -3.04
CA MET A 1 3.97 -0.65 -4.45
C MET A 1 2.61 -0.63 -5.12
N SER A 2 1.57 -1.14 -4.43
CA SER A 2 0.16 -1.04 -4.81
C SER A 2 -0.29 0.38 -5.16
N ASP A 3 0.31 1.40 -4.54
CA ASP A 3 -0.11 2.78 -4.72
C ASP A 3 0.55 3.46 -5.94
N LEU A 4 1.77 3.05 -6.33
CA LEU A 4 2.45 3.61 -7.50
C LEU A 4 1.76 3.17 -8.81
N ARG A 5 1.25 1.94 -8.86
CA ARG A 5 0.57 1.39 -10.06
C ARG A 5 -0.77 2.07 -10.36
N GLU A 6 -1.49 2.51 -9.33
CA GLU A 6 -2.83 3.06 -9.44
C GLU A 6 -2.80 4.58 -9.67
N ASP A 7 -1.87 5.28 -9.03
CA ASP A 7 -1.79 6.73 -9.18
C ASP A 7 -0.92 7.16 -10.38
N ALA A 8 0.15 6.42 -10.75
CA ALA A 8 1.16 6.89 -11.73
C ALA A 8 0.71 7.00 -13.19
N GLY A 9 -0.53 6.65 -13.53
CA GLY A 9 -1.00 6.62 -14.93
C GLY A 9 -0.17 5.68 -15.82
N LEU A 10 0.58 4.76 -15.21
CA LEU A 10 1.48 3.82 -15.90
C LEU A 10 0.71 2.63 -16.48
N VAL A 11 -0.40 2.28 -15.85
CA VAL A 11 -1.26 1.16 -16.22
C VAL A 11 -2.30 1.65 -17.23
N ASP A 12 -2.06 1.38 -18.52
CA ASP A 12 -2.98 1.69 -19.62
C ASP A 12 -4.08 0.62 -19.80
N GLY A 13 -4.09 -0.42 -18.96
CA GLY A 13 -5.07 -1.52 -18.99
C GLY A 13 -5.00 -2.44 -20.22
N LYS A 14 -4.28 -2.03 -21.28
CA LYS A 14 -4.09 -2.80 -22.52
C LYS A 14 -2.71 -3.45 -22.61
N LYS A 15 -1.64 -2.65 -22.54
CA LYS A 15 -0.25 -3.12 -22.69
C LYS A 15 0.47 -3.29 -21.35
N ILE A 16 0.16 -2.43 -20.39
CA ILE A 16 0.68 -2.50 -19.03
C ILE A 16 -0.52 -2.75 -18.12
N THR A 17 -0.59 -3.96 -17.58
CA THR A 17 -1.60 -4.36 -16.61
C THR A 17 -1.01 -4.38 -15.20
N THR A 18 -1.88 -4.39 -14.20
CA THR A 18 -1.50 -4.50 -12.77
C THR A 18 -0.62 -5.72 -12.51
N THR A 19 -0.94 -6.85 -13.15
CA THR A 19 -0.16 -8.10 -13.07
C THR A 19 1.20 -7.93 -13.72
N GLU A 20 1.29 -7.25 -14.87
CA GLU A 20 2.54 -7.06 -15.58
C GLU A 20 3.54 -6.21 -14.78
N VAL A 21 3.06 -5.16 -14.11
CA VAL A 21 3.87 -4.35 -13.19
C VAL A 21 4.42 -5.21 -12.05
N ASP A 22 3.62 -6.12 -11.50
CA ASP A 22 4.05 -7.02 -10.42
C ASP A 22 5.05 -8.08 -10.90
N ILE A 23 4.92 -8.57 -12.15
CA ILE A 23 5.90 -9.47 -12.78
C ILE A 23 7.25 -8.76 -12.93
N VAL A 24 7.26 -7.55 -13.52
CA VAL A 24 8.50 -6.78 -13.72
C VAL A 24 9.16 -6.46 -12.37
N PHE A 25 8.36 -6.12 -11.36
CA PHE A 25 8.86 -5.86 -10.03
C PHE A 25 9.48 -7.09 -9.37
N ASN A 26 8.80 -8.25 -9.41
CA ASN A 26 9.36 -9.49 -8.88
C ASN A 26 10.59 -9.97 -9.65
N LYS A 27 10.73 -9.57 -10.93
CA LYS A 27 11.93 -9.84 -11.73
C LYS A 27 13.11 -8.94 -11.34
N ALA A 28 12.86 -7.66 -11.07
CA ALA A 28 13.90 -6.69 -10.71
C ALA A 28 14.33 -6.80 -9.23
N LYS A 29 13.45 -7.31 -8.36
CA LYS A 29 13.68 -7.45 -6.93
C LYS A 29 14.48 -8.72 -6.60
N ALA A 30 15.36 -8.63 -5.60
CA ALA A 30 16.04 -9.80 -5.05
C ALA A 30 15.05 -10.84 -4.51
N LYS A 31 15.38 -12.13 -4.69
CA LYS A 31 14.53 -13.25 -4.25
C LYS A 31 14.27 -13.10 -2.73
N THR A 32 13.00 -13.15 -2.33
CA THR A 32 12.52 -13.01 -0.93
C THR A 32 12.43 -11.59 -0.37
N ALA A 33 12.98 -10.57 -1.04
CA ALA A 33 12.87 -9.20 -0.54
C ALA A 33 11.41 -8.69 -0.62
N ARG A 34 11.03 -7.82 0.33
CA ARG A 34 9.71 -7.15 0.35
C ARG A 34 9.75 -5.73 -0.25
N LYS A 35 10.96 -5.16 -0.38
CA LYS A 35 11.21 -3.83 -0.93
C LYS A 35 12.22 -3.95 -2.09
N ILE A 36 12.20 -2.97 -2.98
CA ILE A 36 13.18 -2.83 -4.05
C ILE A 36 14.10 -1.65 -3.71
N ASP A 37 15.35 -1.74 -4.12
CA ASP A 37 16.28 -0.61 -4.07
C ASP A 37 16.07 0.31 -5.28
N PHE A 38 16.57 1.54 -5.19
CA PHE A 38 16.39 2.54 -6.24
C PHE A 38 16.97 2.10 -7.60
N THR A 39 18.12 1.42 -7.59
CA THR A 39 18.75 0.88 -8.81
C THR A 39 17.89 -0.16 -9.51
N ALA A 40 17.27 -1.06 -8.73
CA ALA A 40 16.36 -2.07 -9.24
C ALA A 40 15.02 -1.45 -9.67
N PHE A 41 14.61 -0.34 -9.05
CA PHE A 41 13.47 0.46 -9.50
C PHE A 41 13.69 1.10 -10.87
N GLU A 42 14.87 1.70 -11.12
CA GLU A 42 15.22 2.23 -12.45
C GLU A 42 15.19 1.14 -13.52
N SER A 43 15.75 -0.03 -13.20
CA SER A 43 15.70 -1.19 -14.11
C SER A 43 14.27 -1.64 -14.41
N ALA A 44 13.39 -1.65 -13.40
CA ALA A 44 11.98 -1.97 -13.57
C ALA A 44 11.25 -0.93 -14.46
N ILE A 45 11.56 0.36 -14.31
CA ILE A 45 11.01 1.40 -15.19
C ILE A 45 11.50 1.23 -16.63
N GLY A 46 12.76 0.87 -16.85
CA GLY A 46 13.29 0.56 -18.19
C GLY A 46 12.53 -0.57 -18.88
N MET A 47 12.29 -1.67 -18.17
CA MET A 47 11.50 -2.79 -18.69
C MET A 47 10.04 -2.39 -18.99
N LEU A 48 9.46 -1.48 -18.21
CA LEU A 48 8.11 -0.96 -18.45
C LEU A 48 8.08 0.03 -19.63
N ALA A 49 9.11 0.85 -19.79
CA ALA A 49 9.24 1.82 -20.88
C ALA A 49 9.33 1.12 -22.25
N ASP A 50 10.12 0.05 -22.35
CA ASP A 50 10.24 -0.76 -23.57
C ASP A 50 8.90 -1.38 -23.99
N LYS A 51 8.11 -1.83 -23.00
CA LYS A 51 6.76 -2.37 -23.26
C LYS A 51 5.74 -1.28 -23.60
N ARG A 52 5.89 -0.08 -23.04
CA ARG A 52 4.96 1.03 -23.29
C ARG A 52 5.15 1.63 -24.68
N TYR A 53 6.40 1.77 -25.12
CA TYR A 53 6.77 2.41 -26.39
C TYR A 53 7.51 1.44 -27.31
N PRO A 54 6.84 0.40 -27.85
CA PRO A 54 7.48 -0.49 -28.82
C PRO A 54 7.83 0.31 -30.08
N GLY A 55 9.13 0.56 -30.29
CA GLY A 55 9.64 1.27 -31.48
C GLY A 55 10.31 2.62 -31.21
N LYS A 56 10.33 3.11 -29.96
CA LYS A 56 11.18 4.25 -29.58
C LYS A 56 12.55 3.78 -29.09
N PRO A 57 13.63 4.58 -29.23
CA PRO A 57 14.89 4.28 -28.58
C PRO A 57 14.72 4.25 -27.07
N HIS A 58 15.38 3.28 -26.42
CA HIS A 58 15.25 2.97 -24.98
C HIS A 58 15.36 4.22 -24.08
N GLU A 59 16.29 5.12 -24.41
CA GLU A 59 16.55 6.35 -23.66
C GLU A 59 15.38 7.35 -23.74
N GLU A 60 14.75 7.50 -24.90
CA GLU A 60 13.59 8.38 -25.08
C GLU A 60 12.34 7.79 -24.41
N ALA A 61 12.17 6.47 -24.49
CA ALA A 61 11.09 5.75 -23.82
C ALA A 61 11.20 5.85 -22.30
N LEU A 62 12.41 5.72 -21.75
CA LEU A 62 12.69 5.92 -20.33
C LEU A 62 12.38 7.34 -19.88
N ALA A 63 12.90 8.35 -20.58
CA ALA A 63 12.68 9.76 -20.24
C ALA A 63 11.18 10.12 -20.25
N ALA A 64 10.43 9.66 -21.25
CA ALA A 64 8.98 9.86 -21.32
C ALA A 64 8.26 9.17 -20.14
N THR A 65 8.63 7.93 -19.84
CA THR A 65 8.01 7.17 -18.74
C THR A 65 8.34 7.77 -17.38
N MET A 66 9.57 8.23 -17.15
CA MET A 66 9.96 8.93 -15.92
C MET A 66 9.24 10.27 -15.77
N ALA A 67 9.12 11.03 -16.87
CA ALA A 67 8.34 12.27 -16.86
C ALA A 67 6.87 12.01 -16.48
N ASP A 68 6.28 10.92 -16.98
CA ASP A 68 4.91 10.54 -16.63
C ASP A 68 4.79 10.09 -15.16
N VAL A 69 5.76 9.34 -14.63
CA VAL A 69 5.81 8.99 -13.20
C VAL A 69 5.93 10.23 -12.33
N CYS A 70 6.76 11.21 -12.72
CA CYS A 70 6.96 12.45 -11.96
C CYS A 70 5.75 13.40 -12.00
N LYS A 71 4.93 13.35 -13.06
CA LYS A 71 3.67 14.15 -13.14
C LYS A 71 2.66 13.72 -12.10
N VAL A 72 2.72 12.46 -11.66
CA VAL A 72 1.81 11.95 -10.66
C VAL A 72 2.31 12.39 -9.29
N LYS A 73 1.50 13.21 -8.61
CA LYS A 73 1.68 13.46 -7.18
C LYS A 73 1.63 12.11 -6.50
N GLY A 74 2.72 11.76 -5.81
CA GLY A 74 2.97 10.46 -5.22
C GLY A 74 1.81 9.88 -4.42
N PRO A 75 1.91 8.61 -4.03
CA PRO A 75 0.78 7.78 -3.62
C PRO A 75 -0.10 8.49 -2.59
N ILE A 76 -1.36 8.75 -2.96
CA ILE A 76 -2.31 9.36 -2.04
C ILE A 76 -2.84 8.22 -1.17
N LEU A 77 -2.56 8.28 0.12
CA LEU A 77 -3.07 7.36 1.12
C LEU A 77 -4.60 7.50 1.23
N LYS A 78 -5.32 6.88 0.31
CA LYS A 78 -6.76 6.68 0.43
C LYS A 78 -6.94 5.59 1.48
N GLY A 79 -7.22 6.00 2.73
CA GLY A 79 -7.53 5.06 3.80
C GLY A 79 -8.61 4.07 3.36
N THR A 80 -8.55 2.83 3.85
CA THR A 80 -9.58 1.83 3.55
C THR A 80 -10.90 2.26 4.19
N VAL A 81 -11.86 2.63 3.36
CA VAL A 81 -13.23 2.90 3.82
C VAL A 81 -13.83 1.56 4.25
N ALA A 82 -14.40 1.50 5.47
CA ALA A 82 -15.08 0.31 5.93
C ALA A 82 -16.24 -0.02 4.97
N GLN A 83 -16.23 -1.24 4.41
CA GLN A 83 -17.31 -1.68 3.54
C GLN A 83 -18.55 -1.98 4.38
N ASN A 84 -19.62 -1.19 4.18
CA ASN A 84 -20.90 -1.30 4.87
C ASN A 84 -21.88 -2.22 4.11
N ASP A 85 -21.40 -3.31 3.54
CA ASP A 85 -22.24 -4.26 2.82
C ASP A 85 -23.02 -5.16 3.78
N GLU A 86 -24.17 -5.66 3.35
CA GLU A 86 -25.09 -6.45 4.18
C GLU A 86 -24.45 -7.73 4.75
N VAL A 87 -23.52 -8.34 4.02
CA VAL A 87 -22.75 -9.50 4.48
C VAL A 87 -21.83 -9.09 5.63
N THR A 88 -21.07 -8.01 5.45
CA THR A 88 -20.15 -7.48 6.46
C THR A 88 -20.91 -7.04 7.71
N LYS A 89 -22.08 -6.42 7.55
CA LYS A 89 -22.97 -6.04 8.65
C LYS A 89 -23.44 -7.24 9.47
N ARG A 90 -23.81 -8.35 8.82
CA ARG A 90 -24.18 -9.60 9.51
C ARG A 90 -22.99 -10.21 10.26
N MET A 91 -21.78 -10.08 9.72
CA MET A 91 -20.56 -10.58 10.36
C MET A 91 -20.09 -9.70 11.53
N THR A 92 -20.48 -8.43 11.58
CA THR A 92 -20.09 -7.48 12.64
C THR A 92 -21.20 -7.18 13.63
N ASP A 93 -22.38 -7.79 13.48
CA ASP A 93 -23.49 -7.63 14.42
C ASP A 93 -23.25 -8.43 15.71
N VAL A 94 -22.92 -7.69 16.77
CA VAL A 94 -22.61 -8.24 18.08
C VAL A 94 -23.85 -8.85 18.77
N SER A 95 -25.06 -8.41 18.40
CA SER A 95 -26.31 -8.89 19.00
C SER A 95 -26.64 -10.35 18.65
N GLN A 96 -26.05 -10.88 17.58
CA GLN A 96 -26.23 -12.26 17.14
C GLN A 96 -25.33 -13.25 17.89
N TYR A 97 -24.34 -12.77 18.64
CA TYR A 97 -23.52 -13.65 19.48
C TYR A 97 -24.31 -14.06 20.73
N THR A 98 -24.19 -15.32 21.13
CA THR A 98 -24.90 -15.88 22.29
C THR A 98 -23.94 -16.59 23.24
N GLY A 99 -24.41 -16.88 24.46
CA GLY A 99 -23.65 -17.57 25.48
C GLY A 99 -22.40 -16.79 25.91
N THR A 100 -21.29 -17.51 26.13
CA THR A 100 -20.04 -16.93 26.64
C THR A 100 -19.38 -15.93 25.69
N HIS A 101 -19.74 -15.94 24.40
CA HIS A 101 -19.18 -15.03 23.41
C HIS A 101 -19.65 -13.58 23.58
N VAL A 102 -20.84 -13.34 24.16
CA VAL A 102 -21.36 -11.99 24.43
C VAL A 102 -20.45 -11.22 25.39
N HIS A 103 -19.88 -11.91 26.38
CA HIS A 103 -18.98 -11.31 27.38
C HIS A 103 -17.66 -10.79 26.80
N ARG A 104 -17.36 -11.08 25.53
CA ARG A 104 -16.18 -10.56 24.83
C ARG A 104 -16.39 -9.13 24.31
N PHE A 105 -17.61 -8.59 24.41
CA PHE A 105 -17.99 -7.29 23.89
C PHE A 105 -18.50 -6.35 25.00
N ASN A 106 -18.28 -5.07 24.82
CA ASN A 106 -18.82 -3.98 25.62
C ASN A 106 -20.27 -3.69 25.23
N GLU A 107 -20.96 -2.85 26.01
CA GLU A 107 -22.34 -2.42 25.74
C GLU A 107 -22.45 -1.64 24.42
N ASP A 108 -21.38 -1.00 23.97
CA ASP A 108 -21.27 -0.29 22.69
C ASP A 108 -20.91 -1.22 21.50
N GLY A 109 -20.85 -2.54 21.72
CA GLY A 109 -20.46 -3.53 20.70
C GLY A 109 -18.96 -3.59 20.42
N THR A 110 -18.13 -2.78 21.10
CA THR A 110 -16.67 -2.88 20.93
C THR A 110 -16.11 -4.09 21.67
N GLY A 111 -15.09 -4.75 21.11
CA GLY A 111 -14.46 -5.89 21.78
C GLY A 111 -13.65 -5.48 23.02
N ARG A 112 -13.83 -6.18 24.14
CA ARG A 112 -13.10 -5.98 25.41
C ARG A 112 -11.60 -6.30 25.33
N GLY A 113 -11.14 -6.93 24.26
CA GLY A 113 -9.75 -7.36 24.08
C GLY A 113 -8.69 -6.26 23.90
N LYS A 114 -9.06 -4.99 24.02
CA LYS A 114 -8.11 -3.85 23.99
C LYS A 114 -7.46 -3.58 25.34
N GLU A 115 -8.10 -3.95 26.44
CA GLU A 115 -7.66 -3.62 27.81
C GLU A 115 -6.30 -4.24 28.20
N GLY A 116 -5.87 -5.31 27.50
CA GLY A 116 -4.57 -5.96 27.70
C GLY A 116 -3.53 -5.72 26.61
N ARG A 117 -3.74 -4.74 25.71
CA ARG A 117 -2.75 -4.39 24.68
C ARG A 117 -2.10 -3.06 25.04
N ASP A 118 -0.80 -3.09 25.32
CA ASP A 118 0.03 -1.87 25.38
C ASP A 118 0.02 -1.22 23.99
N ALA A 119 -0.82 -0.21 23.80
CA ALA A 119 -0.74 0.65 22.64
C ALA A 119 0.43 1.62 22.87
N PRO A 120 1.46 1.67 22.02
CA PRO A 120 2.44 2.74 22.11
C PRO A 120 1.69 4.06 21.91
N SER A 121 1.64 4.91 22.94
CA SER A 121 1.04 6.23 22.78
C SER A 121 1.86 6.98 21.73
N SER A 122 1.20 7.47 20.70
CA SER A 122 1.85 8.11 19.55
C SER A 122 2.59 9.42 19.89
N THR A 123 2.61 9.85 21.16
CA THR A 123 3.06 11.19 21.56
C THR A 123 4.01 11.19 22.77
N ALA A 124 4.11 10.10 23.56
CA ALA A 124 4.97 10.14 24.75
C ALA A 124 6.47 10.09 24.44
N ASP A 125 6.89 9.33 23.43
CA ASP A 125 8.30 8.95 23.25
C ASP A 125 9.15 9.93 22.43
N LEU A 126 8.52 10.93 21.78
CA LEU A 126 9.27 11.95 21.02
C LEU A 126 9.81 13.07 21.92
N SER A 127 9.24 13.24 23.11
CA SER A 127 9.64 14.28 24.06
C SER A 127 11.03 14.04 24.67
N GLN A 128 11.45 12.77 24.77
CA GLN A 128 12.74 12.38 25.37
C GLN A 128 13.93 12.53 24.41
N ILE A 129 13.68 12.60 23.10
CA ILE A 129 14.73 12.72 22.07
C ILE A 129 15.29 14.15 21.99
N VAL A 130 14.48 15.16 22.34
CA VAL A 130 14.85 16.59 22.19
C VAL A 130 15.57 17.14 23.43
N ALA A 131 15.42 16.53 24.60
CA ALA A 131 15.97 17.04 25.86
C ALA A 131 17.47 16.72 26.11
N GLY A 132 18.10 15.91 25.25
CA GLY A 132 19.46 15.37 25.45
C GLY A 132 20.59 16.10 24.72
N LYS A 133 20.55 17.43 24.58
CA LYS A 133 21.71 18.22 24.13
C LYS A 133 21.86 19.48 24.99
N LYS A 134 22.63 19.35 26.07
CA LYS A 134 23.46 20.41 26.62
C LYS A 134 24.89 19.89 26.69
#